data_AF-A0A0M9BIH3-F1
#
_entry.id   AF-A0A0M9BIH3-F1
#
_cell.length_a   1.000
_cell.length_b   1.000
_cell.length_c   1.000
_cell.angle_alpha   90.00
_cell.angle_beta   90.00
_cell.angle_gamma   90.00
#
_symmetry.space_group_name_H-M   'P 1'
#
loop_
_entity.id
_entity.type
_entity.pdbx_description
1 polymer ?
#
loop_
_entity_poly.entity_id
_entity_poly.type
_entity_poly.pdbx_seq_one_letter_code
_entity_poly.pdbx_strand_id
1 'polypeptide(L)'
;MSVRINQSHTSSARSHKELSDIGVRTHTEIDSCLAELDDARGSEVSLGDRITLVEESANVSRDKVNDHEQRLGDVETTVTSNISRLDDVQKDILTVRADVNVLSKNQDDHEKRLSLAEIEIKEARGAESSIDHRFDTLEKAVEVVSKQPIQDLGITNPTYLSMYNSVQVTINAGRASINKVIVDQFSQTFSIPDITSNTSYYIFLHEDGRYSYSLKKEEPQDAIIIGGLDIGVSPTTSLTAMDFRYFLTKGSIENDMSALGERVSELETTVGKHTTTIVTHDATIKAMQTELETTSNEVVVSREDKNGVVYDALKDRLDNMQSRLELAESRGTMDHQSVFHFTSSPNSRLSITRDFQVPRYVIGSNSAEVFLDGIRMDVGDDYIEYSDTLIRFRFDVPKEARVTVIGRGSVINTTSVTDYTYYPDGKVHIEKVNGGINRTIEYFYSMDGNLERQEITESNGLIKSIEYQRDLTGKVLREINNGAEYFVLQGGDTFDDTDIRRRIDFLEGSALELDVVYNYYSNGDIESEEVYSVNATPQLLKRTSFTYNTDGTVKTETLIYDGRGVHKAFEYDAIGNIKQVKIRKVVI
;
A
#
# COMPACT_ATOMS: atom_id res chain seq x y z
N MET A 1 -63.59 26.76 -34.30
CA MET A 1 -63.97 27.84 -33.37
C MET A 1 -64.85 28.82 -34.11
N SER A 2 -66.11 28.97 -33.70
CA SER A 2 -67.03 29.97 -34.26
C SER A 2 -66.96 31.24 -33.41
N VAL A 3 -66.44 32.32 -33.99
CA VAL A 3 -66.45 33.64 -33.35
C VAL A 3 -67.83 34.25 -33.57
N ARG A 4 -68.64 34.33 -32.51
CA ARG A 4 -69.84 35.18 -32.50
C ARG A 4 -69.45 36.56 -32.00
N ILE A 5 -69.40 37.52 -32.92
CA ILE A 5 -69.26 38.93 -32.57
C ILE A 5 -70.65 39.43 -32.17
N ASN A 6 -70.81 39.78 -30.89
CA ASN A 6 -72.05 40.32 -30.35
C ASN A 6 -71.94 41.85 -30.38
N GLN A 7 -72.53 42.50 -31.40
CA GLN A 7 -72.67 43.96 -31.41
C GLN A 7 -73.88 44.36 -30.56
N SER A 8 -73.65 44.66 -29.28
CA SER A 8 -74.66 45.32 -28.46
C SER A 8 -74.68 46.82 -28.79
N HIS A 9 -75.54 47.21 -29.73
CA HIS A 9 -75.93 48.62 -29.86
C HIS A 9 -77.33 48.81 -29.25
N THR A 10 -77.39 49.36 -28.04
CA THR A 10 -78.63 49.71 -27.32
C THR A 10 -79.09 51.13 -27.59
N SER A 11 -78.72 51.71 -28.73
CA SER A 11 -79.13 53.07 -29.13
C SER A 11 -80.05 53.00 -30.34
N SER A 12 -81.30 53.40 -30.16
CA SER A 12 -82.28 53.52 -31.24
C SER A 12 -81.78 54.51 -32.30
N ALA A 13 -81.77 54.06 -33.56
CA ALA A 13 -81.35 54.88 -34.71
C ALA A 13 -82.19 56.16 -34.79
N ARG A 14 -81.52 57.32 -34.89
CA ARG A 14 -82.15 58.66 -34.85
C ARG A 14 -82.41 59.24 -36.23
N SER A 15 -82.04 58.56 -37.32
CA SER A 15 -82.19 59.08 -38.68
C SER A 15 -82.18 57.97 -39.74
N HIS A 16 -82.98 58.14 -40.80
CA HIS A 16 -82.96 57.28 -42.00
C HIS A 16 -81.59 57.25 -42.70
N LYS A 17 -80.73 58.25 -42.47
CA LYS A 17 -79.37 58.30 -43.00
C LYS A 17 -78.41 57.35 -42.26
N GLU A 18 -78.65 57.09 -40.97
CA GLU A 18 -77.84 56.10 -40.23
C GLU A 18 -78.10 54.67 -40.74
N LEU A 19 -79.28 54.39 -41.34
CA LEU A 19 -79.58 53.11 -41.97
C LEU A 19 -78.97 52.95 -43.37
N SER A 20 -78.73 54.04 -44.11
CA SER A 20 -78.03 53.96 -45.41
C SER A 20 -76.52 53.80 -45.25
N ASP A 21 -75.98 54.23 -44.11
CA ASP A 21 -74.54 54.25 -43.85
C ASP A 21 -74.10 53.04 -43.00
N ILE A 22 -75.04 52.24 -42.47
CA ILE A 22 -74.75 50.92 -41.90
C ILE A 22 -74.27 49.98 -43.00
N GLY A 23 -72.97 49.69 -42.98
CA GLY A 23 -72.30 48.82 -43.94
C GLY A 23 -71.65 49.54 -45.11
N VAL A 24 -71.78 50.87 -45.22
CA VAL A 24 -71.04 51.68 -46.20
C VAL A 24 -69.83 52.28 -45.51
N ARG A 25 -68.74 51.50 -45.42
CA ARG A 25 -67.47 52.01 -44.94
C ARG A 25 -66.88 52.97 -45.97
N THR A 26 -66.39 54.10 -45.51
CA THR A 26 -65.61 55.02 -46.34
C THR A 26 -64.32 54.34 -46.80
N HIS A 27 -63.76 54.74 -47.94
CA HIS A 27 -62.49 54.18 -48.43
C HIS A 27 -61.39 54.24 -47.36
N THR A 28 -61.34 55.33 -46.59
CA THR A 28 -60.41 55.49 -45.47
C THR A 28 -60.58 54.45 -44.36
N GLU A 29 -61.83 54.07 -44.02
CA GLU A 29 -62.10 53.04 -43.00
C GLU A 29 -61.81 51.63 -43.51
N ILE A 30 -61.97 51.40 -44.82
CA ILE A 30 -61.58 50.14 -45.46
C ILE A 30 -60.05 50.03 -45.47
N ASP A 31 -59.36 51.08 -45.88
CA ASP A 31 -57.90 51.12 -45.92
C ASP A 31 -57.28 50.98 -44.53
N SER A 32 -57.90 51.58 -43.50
CA SER A 32 -57.43 51.43 -42.11
C SER A 32 -57.61 50.00 -41.58
N CYS A 33 -58.70 49.32 -41.93
CA CYS A 33 -58.89 47.92 -41.56
C CYS A 33 -58.02 46.97 -42.39
N LEU A 34 -57.71 47.29 -43.64
CA LEU A 34 -56.73 46.55 -44.44
C LEU A 34 -55.32 46.72 -43.87
N ALA A 35 -54.95 47.93 -43.45
CA ALA A 35 -53.68 48.19 -42.77
C ALA A 35 -53.57 47.42 -41.45
N GLU A 36 -54.63 47.38 -40.64
CA GLU A 36 -54.65 46.60 -39.39
C GLU A 36 -54.54 45.09 -39.64
N LEU A 37 -55.14 44.60 -40.74
CA LEU A 37 -55.00 43.21 -41.19
C LEU A 37 -53.59 42.90 -41.72
N ASP A 38 -52.97 43.84 -42.44
CA ASP A 38 -51.60 43.71 -42.94
C ASP A 38 -50.57 43.77 -41.80
N ASP A 39 -50.77 44.65 -40.81
CA ASP A 39 -49.95 44.72 -39.58
C ASP A 39 -50.09 43.45 -38.74
N ALA A 40 -51.32 42.94 -38.58
CA ALA A 40 -51.57 41.69 -37.85
C ALA A 40 -51.07 40.44 -38.60
N ARG A 41 -50.96 40.51 -39.94
CA ARG A 41 -50.34 39.48 -40.78
C ARG A 41 -48.82 39.51 -40.66
N GLY A 42 -48.20 40.68 -40.47
CA GLY A 42 -46.75 40.83 -40.41
C GLY A 42 -46.09 40.54 -41.77
N SER A 43 -44.81 40.16 -41.77
CA SER A 43 -44.01 39.90 -42.98
C SER A 43 -44.26 38.53 -43.64
N GLU A 44 -45.20 37.74 -43.12
CA GLU A 44 -45.50 36.37 -43.56
C GLU A 44 -46.58 36.36 -44.66
N VAL A 45 -46.36 35.60 -45.74
CA VAL A 45 -47.08 35.74 -47.01
C VAL A 45 -48.48 35.08 -47.00
N SER A 46 -48.78 34.16 -46.07
CA SER A 46 -50.13 33.60 -45.87
C SER A 46 -50.40 33.03 -44.46
N LEU A 47 -51.68 32.86 -44.09
CA LEU A 47 -52.10 32.17 -42.86
C LEU A 47 -51.70 30.68 -42.85
N GLY A 48 -51.56 30.06 -44.03
CA GLY A 48 -51.09 28.68 -44.15
C GLY A 48 -49.65 28.56 -43.68
N ASP A 49 -48.77 29.46 -44.13
CA ASP A 49 -47.35 29.46 -43.78
C ASP A 49 -47.14 29.61 -42.26
N ARG A 50 -47.93 30.49 -41.62
CA ARG A 50 -47.91 30.65 -40.16
C ARG A 50 -48.35 29.39 -39.40
N ILE A 51 -49.38 28.69 -39.88
CA ILE A 51 -49.84 27.43 -39.27
C ILE A 51 -48.77 26.36 -39.43
N THR A 52 -48.13 26.27 -40.59
CA THR A 52 -47.01 25.36 -40.83
C THR A 52 -45.84 25.62 -39.89
N LEU A 53 -45.44 26.88 -39.69
CA LEU A 53 -44.38 27.24 -38.75
C LEU A 53 -44.73 26.86 -37.30
N VAL A 54 -45.99 27.03 -36.89
CA VAL A 54 -46.45 26.62 -35.55
C VAL A 54 -46.45 25.10 -35.41
N GLU A 55 -46.88 24.36 -36.43
CA GLU A 55 -46.84 22.89 -36.44
C GLU A 55 -45.41 22.37 -36.42
N GLU A 56 -44.50 22.96 -37.20
CA GLU A 56 -43.07 22.65 -37.16
C GLU A 56 -42.47 22.92 -35.79
N SER A 57 -42.74 24.08 -35.20
CA SER A 57 -42.28 24.42 -33.85
C SER A 57 -42.85 23.49 -32.78
N ALA A 58 -44.11 23.06 -32.91
CA ALA A 58 -44.76 22.13 -31.99
C ALA A 58 -44.16 20.71 -32.11
N ASN A 59 -43.89 20.26 -33.34
CA ASN A 59 -43.23 18.98 -33.59
C ASN A 59 -41.80 18.98 -33.04
N VAL A 60 -41.02 20.05 -33.27
CA VAL A 60 -39.68 20.21 -32.69
C VAL A 60 -39.73 20.18 -31.17
N SER A 61 -40.73 20.83 -30.56
CA SER A 61 -40.89 20.81 -29.10
C SER A 61 -41.26 19.43 -28.57
N ARG A 62 -42.13 18.69 -29.28
CA ARG A 62 -42.48 17.31 -28.95
C ARG A 62 -41.28 16.38 -29.02
N ASP A 63 -40.45 16.53 -30.04
CA ASP A 63 -39.25 15.71 -30.22
C ASP A 63 -38.22 15.99 -29.10
N LYS A 64 -38.08 17.24 -28.66
CA LYS A 64 -37.27 17.61 -27.49
C LYS A 64 -37.80 17.00 -26.19
N VAL A 65 -39.12 16.94 -25.99
CA VAL A 65 -39.72 16.31 -24.80
C VAL A 65 -39.43 14.81 -24.79
N ASN A 66 -39.56 14.13 -25.94
CA ASN A 66 -39.23 12.71 -26.05
C ASN A 66 -37.72 12.46 -25.76
N ASP A 67 -36.83 13.32 -26.27
CA ASP A 67 -35.40 13.24 -25.96
C ASP A 67 -35.12 13.40 -24.45
N HIS A 68 -35.78 14.36 -23.80
CA HIS A 68 -35.67 14.54 -22.36
C HIS A 68 -36.18 13.34 -21.56
N GLU A 69 -37.29 12.74 -21.97
CA GLU A 69 -37.86 11.55 -21.31
C GLU A 69 -36.95 10.34 -21.46
N GLN A 70 -36.32 10.18 -22.62
CA GLN A 70 -35.32 9.13 -22.83
C GLN A 70 -34.06 9.37 -21.98
N ARG A 71 -33.54 10.60 -21.94
CA ARG A 71 -32.41 10.97 -21.07
C ARG A 71 -32.72 10.73 -19.59
N LEU A 72 -33.96 10.96 -19.17
CA LEU A 72 -34.38 10.69 -17.79
C LEU A 72 -34.32 9.18 -17.48
N GLY A 73 -34.82 8.33 -18.40
CA GLY A 73 -34.73 6.88 -18.26
C GLY A 73 -33.29 6.34 -18.23
N ASP A 74 -32.40 6.92 -19.03
CA ASP A 74 -30.96 6.57 -19.02
C ASP A 74 -30.29 6.96 -17.69
N VAL A 75 -30.66 8.12 -17.13
CA VAL A 75 -30.20 8.57 -15.81
C VAL A 75 -30.73 7.66 -14.71
N GLU A 76 -32.02 7.28 -14.72
CA GLU A 76 -32.60 6.35 -13.76
C GLU A 76 -31.90 4.98 -13.79
N THR A 77 -31.58 4.49 -14.97
CA THR A 77 -30.83 3.25 -15.16
C THR A 77 -29.41 3.36 -14.58
N THR A 78 -28.73 4.47 -14.84
CA THR A 78 -27.38 4.75 -14.32
C THR A 78 -27.39 4.86 -12.79
N VAL A 79 -28.36 5.57 -12.22
CA VAL A 79 -28.53 5.69 -10.76
C VAL A 79 -28.76 4.33 -10.13
N THR A 80 -29.61 3.50 -10.72
CA THR A 80 -29.87 2.13 -10.24
C THR A 80 -28.61 1.28 -10.27
N SER A 81 -27.81 1.36 -11.35
CA SER A 81 -26.53 0.66 -11.43
C SER A 81 -25.54 1.12 -10.36
N ASN A 82 -25.46 2.44 -10.12
CA ASN A 82 -24.58 3.00 -9.09
C ASN A 82 -25.02 2.59 -7.68
N ILE A 83 -26.32 2.46 -7.41
CA ILE A 83 -26.83 1.93 -6.14
C ILE A 83 -26.32 0.51 -5.91
N SER A 84 -26.44 -0.39 -6.91
CA SER A 84 -25.92 -1.75 -6.78
C SER A 84 -24.41 -1.79 -6.54
N ARG A 85 -23.64 -0.93 -7.21
CA ARG A 85 -22.18 -0.82 -6.99
C ARG A 85 -21.84 -0.33 -5.59
N LEU A 86 -22.64 0.59 -5.03
CA LEU A 86 -22.46 1.06 -3.65
C LEU A 86 -22.75 -0.04 -2.64
N ASP A 87 -23.77 -0.87 -2.87
CA ASP A 87 -24.07 -2.03 -2.02
C ASP A 87 -22.92 -3.05 -2.03
N ASP A 88 -22.33 -3.32 -3.20
CA ASP A 88 -21.16 -4.21 -3.32
C ASP A 88 -19.96 -3.65 -2.55
N VAL A 89 -19.65 -2.36 -2.73
CA VAL A 89 -18.56 -1.70 -2.00
C VAL A 89 -18.80 -1.72 -0.49
N GLN A 90 -20.05 -1.52 -0.04
CA GLN A 90 -20.39 -1.58 1.37
C GLN A 90 -20.14 -2.98 1.95
N LYS A 91 -20.43 -4.04 1.18
CA LYS A 91 -20.16 -5.43 1.56
C LYS A 91 -18.66 -5.73 1.62
N ASP A 92 -17.88 -5.21 0.68
CA ASP A 92 -16.42 -5.34 0.68
C ASP A 92 -15.80 -4.66 1.90
N ILE A 93 -16.26 -3.45 2.24
CA ILE A 93 -15.80 -2.72 3.44
C ILE A 93 -16.09 -3.51 4.73
N LEU A 94 -17.25 -4.17 4.83
CA LEU A 94 -17.57 -5.02 5.98
C LEU A 94 -16.65 -6.23 6.09
N THR A 95 -16.26 -6.81 4.94
CA THR A 95 -15.32 -7.94 4.88
C THR A 95 -13.92 -7.49 5.31
N VAL A 96 -13.42 -6.40 4.76
CA VAL A 96 -12.11 -5.82 5.14
C VAL A 96 -12.07 -5.47 6.62
N ARG A 97 -13.17 -4.94 7.20
CA ARG A 97 -13.25 -4.68 8.64
C ARG A 97 -13.14 -5.96 9.47
N ALA A 98 -13.74 -7.07 9.02
CA ALA A 98 -13.61 -8.35 9.69
C ALA A 98 -12.16 -8.86 9.67
N ASP A 99 -11.47 -8.73 8.53
CA ASP A 99 -10.07 -9.12 8.37
C ASP A 99 -9.13 -8.29 9.26
N VAL A 100 -9.35 -6.97 9.34
CA VAL A 100 -8.59 -6.08 10.24
C VAL A 100 -8.77 -6.49 11.70
N ASN A 101 -9.97 -6.88 12.12
CA ASN A 101 -10.20 -7.38 13.49
C ASN A 101 -9.46 -8.70 13.77
N VAL A 102 -9.32 -9.57 12.77
CA VAL A 102 -8.53 -10.81 12.90
C VAL A 102 -7.04 -10.49 13.02
N LEU A 103 -6.53 -9.58 12.19
CA LEU A 103 -5.13 -9.15 12.23
C LEU A 103 -4.78 -8.49 13.58
N SER A 104 -5.65 -7.64 14.12
CA SER A 104 -5.47 -7.03 15.43
C SER A 104 -5.37 -8.09 16.55
N LYS A 105 -6.22 -9.12 16.52
CA LYS A 105 -6.12 -10.23 17.50
C LYS A 105 -4.81 -11.01 17.38
N ASN A 106 -4.33 -11.24 16.16
CA ASN A 106 -3.06 -11.94 15.94
C ASN A 106 -1.87 -11.11 16.44
N GLN A 107 -1.92 -9.79 16.27
CA GLN A 107 -0.90 -8.88 16.82
C GLN A 107 -0.87 -8.98 18.36
N ASP A 108 -2.02 -8.93 19.03
CA ASP A 108 -2.11 -9.08 20.49
C ASP A 108 -1.54 -10.42 20.98
N ASP A 109 -1.74 -11.51 20.22
CA ASP A 109 -1.17 -12.83 20.54
C ASP A 109 0.36 -12.85 20.38
N HIS A 110 0.87 -12.26 19.30
CA HIS A 110 2.31 -12.16 19.07
C HIS A 110 3.02 -11.32 20.14
N GLU A 111 2.42 -10.21 20.57
CA GLU A 111 2.94 -9.36 21.65
C GLU A 111 3.05 -10.15 22.96
N LYS A 112 2.02 -10.94 23.30
CA LYS A 112 2.03 -11.82 24.48
C LYS A 112 3.12 -12.88 24.40
N ARG A 113 3.28 -13.52 23.24
CA ARG A 113 4.31 -14.54 23.02
C ARG A 113 5.72 -13.95 23.09
N LEU A 114 5.92 -12.73 22.59
CA LEU A 114 7.19 -12.02 22.70
C LEU A 114 7.52 -11.69 24.16
N SER A 115 6.54 -11.16 24.90
CA SER A 115 6.72 -10.87 26.33
C SER A 115 7.05 -12.12 27.16
N LEU A 116 6.39 -13.26 26.88
CA LEU A 116 6.74 -14.55 27.49
C LEU A 116 8.17 -14.97 27.17
N ALA A 117 8.60 -14.87 25.90
CA ALA A 117 9.96 -15.20 25.51
C ALA A 117 11.02 -14.29 26.17
N GLU A 118 10.73 -12.99 26.31
CA GLU A 118 11.61 -12.06 27.03
C GLU A 118 11.75 -12.42 28.52
N ILE A 119 10.66 -12.84 29.16
CA ILE A 119 10.67 -13.33 30.54
C ILE A 119 11.52 -14.60 30.63
N GLU A 120 11.28 -15.59 29.76
CA GLU A 120 12.04 -16.85 29.74
C GLU A 120 13.55 -16.59 29.50
N ILE A 121 13.91 -15.72 28.56
CA ILE A 121 15.31 -15.33 28.31
C ILE A 121 15.92 -14.66 29.56
N LYS A 122 15.17 -13.80 30.24
CA LYS A 122 15.64 -13.13 31.46
C LYS A 122 15.84 -14.11 32.62
N GLU A 123 14.92 -15.05 32.81
CA GLU A 123 15.05 -16.13 33.80
C GLU A 123 16.21 -17.07 33.44
N ALA A 124 16.34 -17.44 32.17
CA ALA A 124 17.43 -18.24 31.62
C ALA A 124 18.79 -17.52 31.65
N ARG A 125 18.82 -16.19 31.76
CA ARG A 125 20.06 -15.42 31.97
C ARG A 125 20.39 -15.20 33.44
N GLY A 126 19.38 -15.04 34.30
CA GLY A 126 19.58 -14.70 35.72
C GLY A 126 20.18 -13.30 35.90
N ALA A 127 21.15 -13.17 36.81
CA ALA A 127 21.83 -11.91 37.12
C ALA A 127 22.94 -11.52 36.10
N GLU A 128 23.22 -12.40 35.13
CA GLU A 128 24.31 -12.21 34.17
C GLU A 128 23.94 -11.21 33.07
N SER A 129 24.94 -10.61 32.43
CA SER A 129 24.73 -9.59 31.39
C SER A 129 24.15 -10.16 30.09
N SER A 130 24.48 -11.40 29.74
CA SER A 130 23.95 -12.12 28.57
C SER A 130 23.85 -13.63 28.82
N ILE A 131 23.07 -14.35 27.99
CA ILE A 131 23.03 -15.82 28.02
C ILE A 131 24.42 -16.40 27.76
N ASP A 132 25.17 -15.85 26.81
CA ASP A 132 26.56 -16.24 26.54
C ASP A 132 27.45 -16.06 27.78
N HIS A 133 27.30 -14.94 28.51
CA HIS A 133 28.04 -14.72 29.75
C HIS A 133 27.68 -15.75 30.82
N ARG A 134 26.41 -16.15 30.92
CA ARG A 134 26.00 -17.25 31.81
C ARG A 134 26.62 -18.58 31.39
N PHE A 135 26.68 -18.88 30.09
CA PHE A 135 27.34 -20.08 29.59
C PHE A 135 28.85 -20.08 29.89
N ASP A 136 29.54 -18.97 29.63
CA ASP A 136 30.97 -18.82 29.96
C ASP A 136 31.24 -18.98 31.46
N THR A 137 30.40 -18.40 32.32
CA THR A 137 30.53 -18.53 33.77
C THR A 137 30.30 -19.96 34.23
N LEU A 138 29.29 -20.64 33.67
CA LEU A 138 29.02 -22.06 33.94
C LEU A 138 30.18 -22.93 33.44
N GLU A 139 30.71 -22.68 32.25
CA GLU A 139 31.83 -23.42 31.68
C GLU A 139 33.08 -23.27 32.54
N LYS A 140 33.41 -22.05 32.97
CA LYS A 140 34.52 -21.81 33.91
C LYS A 140 34.30 -22.49 35.25
N ALA A 141 33.08 -22.46 35.79
CA ALA A 141 32.76 -23.16 37.03
C ALA A 141 32.92 -24.68 36.89
N VAL A 142 32.46 -25.25 35.77
CA VAL A 142 32.65 -26.66 35.44
C VAL A 142 34.12 -27.01 35.24
N GLU A 143 34.90 -26.14 34.59
CA GLU A 143 36.34 -26.32 34.39
C GLU A 143 37.13 -26.28 35.72
N VAL A 144 36.69 -25.44 36.68
CA VAL A 144 37.25 -25.41 38.03
C VAL A 144 36.91 -26.70 38.78
N VAL A 145 35.66 -27.19 38.69
CA VAL A 145 35.23 -28.44 39.32
C VAL A 145 35.92 -29.66 38.69
N SER A 146 36.14 -29.67 37.37
CA SER A 146 36.80 -30.79 36.68
C SER A 146 38.31 -30.88 36.96
N LYS A 147 38.94 -29.76 37.34
CA LYS A 147 40.35 -29.71 37.75
C LYS A 147 40.57 -30.08 39.22
N GLN A 148 39.51 -30.20 40.03
CA GLN A 148 39.64 -30.79 41.36
C GLN A 148 39.82 -32.32 41.21
N PRO A 149 40.86 -32.93 41.79
CA PRO A 149 40.97 -34.37 41.81
C PRO A 149 39.83 -34.92 42.67
N ILE A 150 38.77 -35.40 42.02
CA ILE A 150 37.73 -36.18 42.69
C ILE A 150 38.42 -37.49 43.08
N GLN A 151 38.82 -37.60 44.34
CA GLN A 151 39.24 -38.87 44.90
C GLN A 151 38.00 -39.75 45.10
N ASP A 152 38.20 -41.07 45.07
CA ASP A 152 37.13 -42.01 45.34
C ASP A 152 36.59 -41.77 46.77
N LEU A 153 35.25 -41.77 46.92
CA LEU A 153 34.63 -41.83 48.25
C LEU A 153 35.13 -43.10 48.95
N GLY A 154 35.82 -42.88 50.06
CA GLY A 154 36.53 -43.91 50.80
C GLY A 154 36.85 -43.41 52.19
N ILE A 155 37.27 -44.32 53.06
CA ILE A 155 37.69 -43.98 54.41
C ILE A 155 39.17 -44.26 54.63
N THR A 156 39.85 -43.38 55.35
CA THR A 156 41.28 -43.48 55.66
C THR A 156 41.57 -43.08 57.11
N ASN A 157 42.81 -43.31 57.57
CA ASN A 157 43.35 -42.84 58.84
C ASN A 157 42.50 -43.14 60.10
N PRO A 158 42.16 -44.42 60.37
CA PRO A 158 41.44 -44.77 61.58
C PRO A 158 42.29 -44.48 62.83
N THR A 159 41.77 -43.68 63.74
CA THR A 159 42.45 -43.26 64.98
C THR A 159 41.58 -43.56 66.20
N TYR A 160 42.11 -44.32 67.16
CA TYR A 160 41.40 -44.61 68.41
C TYR A 160 41.43 -43.40 69.35
N LEU A 161 40.27 -43.04 69.89
CA LEU A 161 40.09 -41.96 70.86
C LEU A 161 39.72 -42.57 72.23
N SER A 162 40.71 -42.65 73.11
CA SER A 162 40.60 -43.32 74.42
C SER A 162 39.57 -42.69 75.36
N MET A 163 39.35 -41.37 75.27
CA MET A 163 38.43 -40.63 76.14
C MET A 163 36.95 -40.99 75.89
N TYR A 164 36.62 -41.55 74.72
CA TYR A 164 35.23 -41.77 74.29
C TYR A 164 34.96 -43.20 73.79
N ASN A 165 35.94 -44.10 73.93
CA ASN A 165 35.91 -45.45 73.34
C ASN A 165 35.41 -45.46 71.89
N SER A 166 35.97 -44.59 71.06
CA SER A 166 35.54 -44.39 69.68
C SER A 166 36.71 -44.46 68.70
N VAL A 167 36.41 -44.78 67.43
CA VAL A 167 37.36 -44.58 66.33
C VAL A 167 36.89 -43.44 65.46
N GLN A 168 37.80 -42.51 65.21
CA GLN A 168 37.63 -41.49 64.20
C GLN A 168 38.25 -41.97 62.89
N VAL A 169 37.51 -41.85 61.79
CA VAL A 169 38.00 -42.09 60.43
C VAL A 169 37.92 -40.80 59.63
N THR A 170 38.81 -40.65 58.65
CA THR A 170 38.73 -39.58 57.66
C THR A 170 37.90 -40.07 56.49
N ILE A 171 36.80 -39.39 56.18
CA ILE A 171 36.09 -39.56 54.91
C ILE A 171 36.81 -38.71 53.87
N ASN A 172 37.21 -39.34 52.77
CA ASN A 172 37.85 -38.64 51.66
C ASN A 172 36.79 -37.83 50.88
N ALA A 173 37.20 -36.69 50.33
CA ALA A 173 36.32 -35.92 49.44
C ALA A 173 36.02 -36.74 48.18
N GLY A 174 34.76 -36.74 47.74
CA GLY A 174 34.35 -37.48 46.56
C GLY A 174 32.85 -37.34 46.27
N ARG A 175 32.39 -38.05 45.24
CA ARG A 175 31.01 -37.96 44.72
C ARG A 175 30.35 -39.34 44.65
N ALA A 176 29.10 -39.41 45.07
CA ALA A 176 28.24 -40.59 44.91
C ALA A 176 26.94 -40.23 44.17
N SER A 177 26.35 -41.19 43.48
CA SER A 177 25.00 -41.08 42.92
C SER A 177 24.11 -42.14 43.54
N ILE A 178 23.15 -41.70 44.35
CA ILE A 178 22.23 -42.55 45.10
C ILE A 178 20.82 -42.21 44.63
N ASN A 179 20.10 -43.16 44.04
CA ASN A 179 18.72 -42.96 43.55
C ASN A 179 18.54 -41.72 42.64
N LYS A 180 19.50 -41.45 41.77
CA LYS A 180 19.54 -40.27 40.86
C LYS A 180 19.82 -38.92 41.54
N VAL A 181 20.12 -38.90 42.84
CA VAL A 181 20.64 -37.72 43.54
C VAL A 181 22.16 -37.77 43.57
N ILE A 182 22.79 -36.68 43.13
CA ILE A 182 24.24 -36.50 43.24
C ILE A 182 24.55 -35.97 44.64
N VAL A 183 25.33 -36.74 45.38
CA VAL A 183 25.78 -36.40 46.73
C VAL A 183 27.26 -36.09 46.67
N ASP A 184 27.58 -34.81 46.76
CA ASP A 184 28.95 -34.30 46.84
C ASP A 184 29.37 -34.18 48.31
N GLN A 185 30.54 -34.71 48.64
CA GLN A 185 31.07 -34.69 49.99
C GLN A 185 32.50 -34.13 50.01
N PHE A 186 32.73 -33.27 50.98
CA PHE A 186 34.06 -32.74 51.27
C PHE A 186 34.75 -33.62 52.31
N SER A 187 36.08 -33.54 52.37
CA SER A 187 36.82 -34.31 53.35
C SER A 187 36.45 -33.89 54.76
N GLN A 188 36.05 -34.86 55.58
CA GLN A 188 35.65 -34.62 56.96
C GLN A 188 35.90 -35.86 57.81
N THR A 189 35.90 -35.68 59.12
CA THR A 189 36.05 -36.80 60.05
C THR A 189 34.70 -37.35 60.47
N PHE A 190 34.58 -38.67 60.52
CA PHE A 190 33.40 -39.36 61.05
C PHE A 190 33.83 -40.27 62.22
N SER A 191 33.04 -40.28 63.29
CA SER A 191 33.38 -41.02 64.51
C SER A 191 32.37 -42.14 64.76
N ILE A 192 32.89 -43.34 65.04
CA ILE A 192 32.10 -44.52 65.43
C ILE A 192 32.30 -44.73 66.93
N PRO A 193 31.26 -44.53 67.77
CA PRO A 193 31.34 -44.75 69.21
C PRO A 193 31.18 -46.23 69.59
N ASP A 194 31.49 -46.53 70.85
CA ASP A 194 31.24 -47.83 71.50
C ASP A 194 31.80 -49.04 70.74
N ILE A 195 33.06 -48.92 70.34
CA ILE A 195 33.71 -49.94 69.54
C ILE A 195 34.05 -51.21 70.34
N THR A 196 33.96 -52.36 69.67
CA THR A 196 34.31 -53.67 70.23
C THR A 196 35.43 -54.35 69.45
N SER A 197 36.33 -55.05 70.13
CA SER A 197 37.37 -55.88 69.50
C SER A 197 36.76 -56.98 68.64
N ASN A 198 37.46 -57.41 67.59
CA ASN A 198 37.03 -58.43 66.62
C ASN A 198 35.66 -58.12 65.97
N THR A 199 35.42 -56.84 65.64
CA THR A 199 34.15 -56.37 65.08
C THR A 199 34.40 -55.49 63.87
N SER A 200 33.62 -55.69 62.80
CA SER A 200 33.65 -54.86 61.60
C SER A 200 32.44 -53.95 61.53
N TYR A 201 32.66 -52.68 61.22
CA TYR A 201 31.65 -51.65 61.07
C TYR A 201 31.64 -51.17 59.62
N TYR A 202 30.47 -51.08 58.99
CA TYR A 202 30.30 -50.57 57.63
C TYR A 202 29.73 -49.16 57.71
N ILE A 203 30.27 -48.24 56.92
CA ILE A 203 29.87 -46.83 56.90
C ILE A 203 29.11 -46.57 55.61
N PHE A 204 27.94 -45.94 55.74
CA PHE A 204 27.04 -45.64 54.65
C PHE A 204 26.97 -44.14 54.41
N LEU A 205 26.86 -43.76 53.13
CA LEU A 205 26.46 -42.44 52.69
C LEU A 205 25.01 -42.49 52.22
N HIS A 206 24.17 -41.63 52.78
CA HIS A 206 22.76 -41.50 52.43
C HIS A 206 22.54 -40.47 51.31
N GLU A 207 21.40 -40.59 50.64
CA GLU A 207 20.91 -39.67 49.60
C GLU A 207 20.84 -38.20 50.07
N ASP A 208 20.59 -37.98 51.36
CA ASP A 208 20.55 -36.66 51.99
C ASP A 208 21.94 -36.11 52.39
N GLY A 209 23.00 -36.86 52.10
CA GLY A 209 24.38 -36.51 52.41
C GLY A 209 24.82 -36.83 53.84
N ARG A 210 24.01 -37.53 54.64
CA ARG A 210 24.41 -37.96 55.98
C ARG A 210 25.21 -39.26 55.96
N TYR A 211 26.00 -39.45 57.00
CA TYR A 211 26.75 -40.68 57.25
C TYR A 211 26.12 -41.49 58.37
N SER A 212 26.05 -42.80 58.19
CA SER A 212 25.64 -43.74 59.24
C SER A 212 26.59 -44.94 59.28
N TYR A 213 26.45 -45.79 60.30
CA TYR A 213 27.22 -47.03 60.39
C TYR A 213 26.35 -48.21 60.84
N SER A 214 26.75 -49.43 60.44
CA SER A 214 26.09 -50.68 60.82
C SER A 214 27.08 -51.82 60.93
N LEU A 215 26.73 -52.86 61.70
CA LEU A 215 27.45 -54.13 61.71
C LEU A 215 27.10 -55.01 60.51
N LYS A 216 25.99 -54.70 59.82
CA LYS A 216 25.55 -55.43 58.63
C LYS A 216 26.11 -54.77 57.37
N LYS A 217 26.54 -55.59 56.41
CA LYS A 217 27.01 -55.16 55.08
C LYS A 217 25.88 -54.87 54.09
N GLU A 218 24.62 -55.01 54.49
CA GLU A 218 23.47 -54.80 53.60
C GLU A 218 23.22 -53.30 53.42
N GLU A 219 23.23 -52.82 52.17
CA GLU A 219 22.98 -51.43 51.83
C GLU A 219 21.49 -51.06 51.98
N PRO A 220 21.14 -50.04 52.79
CA PRO A 220 19.80 -49.47 52.82
C PRO A 220 19.34 -48.96 51.44
N GLN A 221 18.03 -48.81 51.25
CA GLN A 221 17.46 -48.37 49.97
C GLN A 221 17.93 -46.95 49.57
N ASP A 222 18.15 -46.09 50.56
CA ASP A 222 18.53 -44.67 50.45
C ASP A 222 20.03 -44.43 50.65
N ALA A 223 20.86 -45.48 50.70
CA ALA A 223 22.28 -45.36 50.99
C ALA A 223 23.16 -46.36 50.23
N ILE A 224 24.45 -46.05 50.17
CA ILE A 224 25.53 -46.92 49.65
C ILE A 224 26.62 -47.07 50.69
N ILE A 225 27.35 -48.19 50.68
CA ILE A 225 28.55 -48.34 51.53
C ILE A 225 29.68 -47.56 50.90
N ILE A 226 30.39 -46.75 51.69
CA ILE A 226 31.55 -45.97 51.23
C ILE A 226 32.87 -46.45 51.84
N GLY A 227 32.80 -47.34 52.82
CA GLY A 227 33.96 -47.83 53.55
C GLY A 227 33.55 -48.68 54.74
N GLY A 228 34.52 -49.31 55.39
CA GLY A 228 34.31 -50.01 56.65
C GLY A 228 35.51 -49.92 57.57
N LEU A 229 35.32 -50.20 58.84
CA LEU A 229 36.36 -50.24 59.86
C LEU A 229 36.40 -51.64 60.45
N ASP A 230 37.54 -52.30 60.33
CA ASP A 230 37.81 -53.56 61.00
C ASP A 230 38.60 -53.33 62.29
N ILE A 231 38.08 -53.86 63.39
CA ILE A 231 38.73 -53.79 64.69
C ILE A 231 39.22 -55.20 65.02
N GLY A 232 40.54 -55.37 65.01
CA GLY A 232 41.18 -56.66 65.30
C GLY A 232 41.17 -57.00 66.80
N VAL A 233 42.23 -57.68 67.24
CA VAL A 233 42.36 -58.18 68.63
C VAL A 233 42.43 -57.09 69.70
N SER A 234 42.71 -55.84 69.32
CA SER A 234 42.76 -54.70 70.24
C SER A 234 42.32 -53.40 69.55
N PRO A 235 41.36 -52.65 70.10
CA PRO A 235 40.93 -51.37 69.53
C PRO A 235 42.00 -50.26 69.56
N THR A 236 43.07 -50.44 70.35
CA THR A 236 44.15 -49.44 70.48
C THR A 236 45.28 -49.63 69.48
N THR A 237 45.44 -50.83 68.92
CA THR A 237 46.62 -51.22 68.13
C THR A 237 46.27 -51.94 66.82
N SER A 238 45.01 -52.27 66.59
CA SER A 238 44.58 -53.10 65.46
C SER A 238 43.33 -52.52 64.80
N LEU A 239 43.51 -51.40 64.09
CA LEU A 239 42.47 -50.75 63.31
C LEU A 239 42.83 -50.80 61.83
N THR A 240 41.91 -51.31 61.01
CA THR A 240 42.10 -51.39 59.56
C THR A 240 40.92 -50.74 58.86
N ALA A 241 41.19 -49.77 57.98
CA ALA A 241 40.16 -49.25 57.08
C ALA A 241 39.92 -50.28 55.96
N MET A 242 38.67 -50.67 55.77
CA MET A 242 38.18 -51.43 54.63
C MET A 242 37.76 -50.47 53.52
N ASP A 243 38.30 -50.70 52.34
CA ASP A 243 38.08 -49.86 51.17
C ASP A 243 36.95 -50.44 50.31
N PHE A 244 35.86 -49.70 50.20
CA PHE A 244 34.69 -50.07 49.40
C PHE A 244 34.46 -49.00 48.33
N ARG A 245 35.43 -48.79 47.44
CA ARG A 245 35.27 -47.83 46.35
C ARG A 245 34.17 -48.31 45.41
N TYR A 246 33.05 -47.59 45.40
CA TYR A 246 32.00 -47.81 44.42
C TYR A 246 32.19 -46.86 43.25
N PHE A 247 32.54 -47.43 42.10
CA PHE A 247 32.31 -46.77 40.83
C PHE A 247 30.84 -47.01 40.44
N LEU A 248 30.06 -45.93 40.53
CA LEU A 248 28.87 -45.67 39.72
C LEU A 248 27.54 -46.31 40.17
N THR A 249 26.69 -45.41 40.68
CA THR A 249 25.21 -45.40 40.55
C THR A 249 24.42 -46.60 41.08
N LYS A 250 23.65 -46.37 42.16
CA LYS A 250 22.49 -47.19 42.51
C LYS A 250 21.27 -46.65 41.75
N GLY A 251 20.90 -47.29 40.63
CA GLY A 251 19.77 -46.91 39.77
C GLY A 251 19.37 -48.00 38.76
N SER A 252 18.08 -48.08 38.40
CA SER A 252 17.55 -49.07 37.45
C SER A 252 17.83 -48.66 35.99
N ILE A 253 18.74 -49.38 35.33
CA ILE A 253 19.10 -49.21 33.91
C ILE A 253 17.90 -49.40 32.97
N GLU A 254 16.90 -50.19 33.38
CA GLU A 254 15.73 -50.54 32.54
C GLU A 254 14.81 -49.34 32.29
N ASN A 255 14.64 -48.47 33.30
CA ASN A 255 13.77 -47.30 33.19
C ASN A 255 14.36 -46.24 32.26
N ASP A 256 15.68 -46.04 32.32
CA ASP A 256 16.36 -45.02 31.53
C ASP A 256 16.44 -45.41 30.04
N MET A 257 16.56 -46.71 29.73
CA MET A 257 16.55 -47.20 28.35
C MET A 257 15.15 -47.14 27.72
N SER A 258 14.09 -47.29 28.52
CA SER A 258 12.71 -47.16 28.06
C SER A 258 12.35 -45.71 27.72
N ALA A 259 12.72 -44.75 28.57
CA ALA A 259 12.52 -43.32 28.32
C ALA A 259 13.30 -42.81 27.10
N LEU A 260 14.51 -43.35 26.86
CA LEU A 260 15.27 -43.06 25.65
C LEU A 260 14.57 -43.59 24.39
N GLY A 261 13.98 -44.79 24.45
CA GLY A 261 13.23 -45.37 23.34
C GLY A 261 12.01 -44.53 22.91
N GLU A 262 11.26 -43.98 23.88
CA GLU A 262 10.13 -43.10 23.59
C GLU A 262 10.57 -41.82 22.88
N ARG A 263 11.64 -41.17 23.36
CA ARG A 263 12.19 -39.95 22.75
C ARG A 263 12.69 -40.18 21.33
N VAL A 264 13.31 -41.34 21.06
CA VAL A 264 13.77 -41.69 19.70
C VAL A 264 12.57 -41.86 18.76
N SER A 265 11.50 -42.52 19.21
CA SER A 265 10.27 -42.71 18.42
C SER A 265 9.57 -41.40 18.05
N GLU A 266 9.51 -40.45 18.99
CA GLU A 266 8.96 -39.10 18.74
C GLU A 266 9.80 -38.31 17.72
N LEU A 267 11.12 -38.41 17.81
CA LEU A 267 12.04 -37.78 16.86
C LEU A 267 11.89 -38.38 15.45
N GLU A 268 11.80 -39.71 15.33
CA GLU A 268 11.58 -40.39 14.04
C GLU A 268 10.27 -39.92 13.39
N THR A 269 9.19 -39.78 14.17
CA THR A 269 7.91 -39.27 13.69
C THR A 269 8.01 -37.81 13.20
N THR A 270 8.74 -36.98 13.94
CA THR A 270 8.94 -35.56 13.60
C THR A 270 9.76 -35.40 12.32
N VAL A 271 10.83 -36.17 12.18
CA VAL A 271 11.67 -36.20 10.98
C VAL A 271 10.88 -36.67 9.75
N GLY A 272 9.99 -37.67 9.91
CA GLY A 272 9.11 -38.11 8.82
C GLY A 272 8.15 -37.01 8.33
N LYS A 273 7.59 -36.21 9.24
CA LYS A 273 6.76 -35.05 8.89
C LYS A 273 7.56 -33.99 8.13
N HIS A 274 8.73 -33.61 8.65
CA HIS A 274 9.60 -32.63 7.99
C HIS A 274 10.03 -33.09 6.60
N THR A 275 10.34 -34.38 6.43
CA THR A 275 10.67 -34.96 5.11
C THR A 275 9.54 -34.77 4.11
N THR A 276 8.29 -34.97 4.53
CA THR A 276 7.11 -34.76 3.69
C THR A 276 6.94 -33.29 3.31
N THR A 277 7.10 -32.38 4.26
CA THR A 277 7.04 -30.92 4.02
C THR A 277 8.12 -30.46 3.03
N ILE A 278 9.35 -30.97 3.15
CA ILE A 278 10.45 -30.65 2.24
C ILE A 278 10.11 -31.10 0.81
N VAL A 279 9.54 -32.29 0.62
CA VAL A 279 9.10 -32.76 -0.70
C VAL A 279 8.02 -31.86 -1.29
N THR A 280 7.06 -31.40 -0.48
CA THR A 280 6.04 -30.44 -0.94
C THR A 280 6.66 -29.11 -1.36
N HIS A 281 7.58 -28.56 -0.57
CA HIS A 281 8.26 -27.32 -0.91
C HIS A 281 9.11 -27.45 -2.19
N ASP A 282 9.81 -28.57 -2.38
CA ASP A 282 10.57 -28.85 -3.61
C ASP A 282 9.66 -28.84 -4.86
N ALA A 283 8.47 -29.44 -4.76
CA ALA A 283 7.49 -29.42 -5.84
C ALA A 283 7.00 -27.98 -6.15
N THR A 284 6.71 -27.18 -5.13
CA THR A 284 6.29 -25.77 -5.30
C THR A 284 7.40 -24.93 -5.93
N ILE A 285 8.65 -25.10 -5.48
CA ILE A 285 9.80 -24.37 -6.03
C ILE A 285 9.97 -24.68 -7.52
N LYS A 286 9.84 -25.94 -7.93
CA LYS A 286 9.91 -26.32 -9.36
C LYS A 286 8.79 -25.72 -10.20
N ALA A 287 7.58 -25.62 -9.66
CA ALA A 287 6.46 -24.95 -10.32
C ALA A 287 6.77 -23.45 -10.53
N MET A 288 7.22 -22.76 -9.47
CA MET A 288 7.60 -21.34 -9.54
C MET A 288 8.77 -21.08 -10.51
N GLN A 289 9.74 -21.99 -10.59
CA GLN A 289 10.83 -21.90 -11.58
C GLN A 289 10.30 -21.91 -13.01
N THR A 290 9.28 -22.73 -13.29
CA THR A 290 8.67 -22.83 -14.63
C THR A 290 7.90 -21.55 -14.99
N GLU A 291 7.16 -20.98 -14.04
CA GLU A 291 6.46 -19.70 -14.22
C GLU A 291 7.42 -18.53 -14.42
N LEU A 292 8.52 -18.50 -13.66
CA LEU A 292 9.56 -17.48 -13.80
C LEU A 292 10.25 -17.55 -15.16
N GLU A 293 10.54 -18.76 -15.65
CA GLU A 293 11.14 -18.96 -16.98
C GLU A 293 10.19 -18.46 -18.09
N THR A 294 8.89 -18.74 -17.95
CA THR A 294 7.86 -18.23 -18.87
C THR A 294 7.82 -16.70 -18.86
N THR A 295 7.74 -16.09 -17.67
CA THR A 295 7.73 -14.64 -17.50
C THR A 295 9.01 -13.99 -18.03
N SER A 296 10.16 -14.62 -17.79
CA SER A 296 11.45 -14.16 -18.31
C SER A 296 11.46 -14.15 -19.84
N ASN A 297 10.92 -15.20 -20.48
CA ASN A 297 10.80 -15.27 -21.93
C ASN A 297 9.84 -14.20 -22.47
N GLU A 298 8.71 -13.95 -21.82
CA GLU A 298 7.78 -12.87 -22.21
C GLU A 298 8.43 -11.49 -22.12
N VAL A 299 9.23 -11.23 -21.08
CA VAL A 299 9.96 -9.97 -20.93
C VAL A 299 11.02 -9.81 -22.03
N VAL A 300 11.71 -10.89 -22.41
CA VAL A 300 12.68 -10.87 -23.52
C VAL A 300 11.97 -10.59 -24.85
N VAL A 301 10.87 -11.29 -25.14
CA VAL A 301 10.07 -11.07 -26.35
C VAL A 301 9.51 -9.64 -26.40
N SER A 302 9.07 -9.10 -25.26
CA SER A 302 8.53 -7.73 -25.16
C SER A 302 9.59 -6.64 -25.39
N ARG A 303 10.88 -6.98 -25.30
CA ARG A 303 11.99 -6.08 -25.61
C ARG A 303 12.35 -6.07 -27.08
N GLU A 304 11.75 -6.90 -27.93
CA GLU A 304 11.96 -6.84 -29.37
C GLU A 304 10.88 -5.94 -30.02
N ASP A 305 11.29 -5.05 -30.92
CA ASP A 305 10.33 -4.30 -31.73
C ASP A 305 9.95 -5.05 -33.02
N LYS A 306 8.94 -4.53 -33.72
CA LYS A 306 8.42 -5.12 -34.98
C LYS A 306 9.45 -5.19 -36.11
N ASN A 307 10.59 -4.51 -35.98
CA ASN A 307 11.68 -4.52 -36.94
C ASN A 307 12.82 -5.46 -36.53
N GLY A 308 12.65 -6.22 -35.43
CA GLY A 308 13.65 -7.15 -34.91
C GLY A 308 14.75 -6.49 -34.08
N VAL A 309 14.56 -5.23 -33.63
CA VAL A 309 15.54 -4.56 -32.76
C VAL A 309 15.27 -4.97 -31.31
N VAL A 310 16.26 -5.59 -30.68
CA VAL A 310 16.21 -6.00 -29.27
C VAL A 310 16.79 -4.88 -28.41
N TYR A 311 16.04 -4.46 -27.40
CA TYR A 311 16.44 -3.43 -26.45
C TYR A 311 16.92 -4.07 -25.14
N ASP A 312 17.94 -3.47 -24.49
CA ASP A 312 18.52 -4.01 -23.25
C ASP A 312 17.50 -4.03 -22.10
N ALA A 313 16.64 -3.01 -22.02
CA ALA A 313 15.49 -2.97 -21.13
C ALA A 313 14.18 -2.62 -21.85
N LEU A 314 13.05 -3.02 -21.24
CA LEU A 314 11.71 -2.64 -21.73
C LEU A 314 11.52 -1.12 -21.74
N LYS A 315 12.14 -0.44 -20.76
CA LYS A 315 12.15 1.02 -20.69
C LYS A 315 12.84 1.65 -21.90
N ASP A 316 13.95 1.11 -22.36
CA ASP A 316 14.66 1.65 -23.53
C ASP A 316 13.81 1.52 -24.79
N ARG A 317 13.04 0.43 -24.90
CA ARG A 317 12.04 0.28 -25.98
C ARG A 317 10.90 1.29 -25.85
N LEU A 318 10.38 1.52 -24.64
CA LEU A 318 9.32 2.50 -24.40
C LEU A 318 9.79 3.92 -24.70
N ASP A 319 10.97 4.28 -24.23
CA ASP A 319 11.61 5.58 -24.46
C ASP A 319 11.97 5.75 -25.94
N ASN A 320 12.37 4.69 -26.65
CA ASN A 320 12.54 4.73 -28.11
C ASN A 320 11.22 4.95 -28.85
N MET A 321 10.15 4.25 -28.46
CA MET A 321 8.82 4.46 -29.05
C MET A 321 8.36 5.89 -28.81
N GLN A 322 8.52 6.40 -27.59
CA GLN A 322 8.12 7.75 -27.20
C GLN A 322 8.98 8.82 -27.89
N SER A 323 10.29 8.63 -27.98
CA SER A 323 11.18 9.51 -28.75
C SER A 323 10.86 9.51 -30.25
N ARG A 324 10.45 8.37 -30.82
CA ARG A 324 9.99 8.32 -32.22
C ARG A 324 8.66 9.03 -32.43
N LEU A 325 7.77 8.99 -31.44
CA LEU A 325 6.54 9.78 -31.39
C LEU A 325 6.87 11.28 -31.33
N GLU A 326 7.72 11.71 -30.39
CA GLU A 326 8.14 13.10 -30.20
C GLU A 326 8.95 13.66 -31.40
N LEU A 327 9.81 12.84 -32.02
CA LEU A 327 10.56 13.25 -33.22
C LEU A 327 9.64 13.37 -34.46
N ALA A 328 8.57 12.58 -34.50
CA ALA A 328 7.55 12.69 -35.54
C ALA A 328 6.63 13.90 -35.33
N GLU A 329 6.37 14.30 -34.08
CA GLU A 329 5.75 15.57 -33.68
C GLU A 329 6.63 16.77 -34.09
N SER A 330 7.93 16.71 -33.81
CA SER A 330 8.89 17.79 -34.12
C SER A 330 9.11 18.04 -35.61
N ARG A 331 8.99 17.00 -36.45
CA ARG A 331 9.15 17.10 -37.92
C ARG A 331 7.89 17.58 -38.65
N GLY A 332 6.81 17.89 -37.93
CA GLY A 332 5.55 18.35 -38.55
C GLY A 332 4.89 17.31 -39.46
N THR A 333 5.29 16.03 -39.33
CA THR A 333 4.80 14.92 -40.16
C THR A 333 3.75 14.06 -39.45
N MET A 334 3.41 14.37 -38.21
CA MET A 334 2.24 13.81 -37.54
C MET A 334 1.29 14.93 -37.14
N ASP A 335 0.23 15.07 -37.94
CA ASP A 335 -1.00 15.73 -37.49
C ASP A 335 -1.47 15.01 -36.22
N HIS A 336 -1.42 15.70 -35.08
CA HIS A 336 -1.95 15.30 -33.76
C HIS A 336 -2.86 14.06 -33.77
N GLN A 337 -2.31 12.84 -33.77
CA GLN A 337 -3.12 11.63 -33.80
C GLN A 337 -3.53 11.30 -32.37
N SER A 338 -4.69 11.82 -31.94
CA SER A 338 -5.36 11.30 -30.76
C SER A 338 -5.74 9.84 -31.03
N VAL A 339 -5.15 8.92 -30.26
CA VAL A 339 -5.58 7.52 -30.27
C VAL A 339 -6.90 7.47 -29.53
N PHE A 340 -7.98 7.16 -30.24
CA PHE A 340 -9.27 6.93 -29.61
C PHE A 340 -9.55 5.43 -29.52
N HIS A 341 -10.16 5.05 -28.42
CA HIS A 341 -10.61 3.70 -28.15
C HIS A 341 -12.13 3.71 -28.03
N PHE A 342 -12.80 2.97 -28.90
CA PHE A 342 -14.24 2.74 -28.83
C PHE A 342 -14.49 1.25 -28.63
N THR A 343 -15.30 0.88 -27.65
CA THR A 343 -15.76 -0.50 -27.48
C THR A 343 -17.27 -0.52 -27.30
N SER A 344 -17.95 -1.26 -28.18
CA SER A 344 -19.33 -1.67 -27.99
C SER A 344 -19.35 -2.89 -27.07
N SER A 345 -19.85 -2.70 -25.85
CA SER A 345 -19.93 -3.74 -24.83
C SER A 345 -20.82 -4.92 -25.27
N PRO A 346 -20.44 -6.16 -24.92
CA PRO A 346 -21.31 -7.34 -25.07
C PRO A 346 -22.69 -7.10 -24.44
N ASN A 347 -23.76 -7.51 -25.13
CA ASN A 347 -25.15 -7.40 -24.66
C ASN A 347 -25.70 -5.98 -24.50
N SER A 348 -24.96 -4.93 -24.93
CA SER A 348 -25.50 -3.56 -24.97
C SER A 348 -26.45 -3.34 -26.15
N ARG A 349 -26.59 -4.32 -27.04
CA ARG A 349 -27.38 -4.24 -28.28
C ARG A 349 -28.65 -5.08 -28.15
N LEU A 350 -29.80 -4.49 -28.51
CA LEU A 350 -31.12 -5.14 -28.42
C LEU A 350 -31.38 -6.15 -29.54
N SER A 351 -30.63 -6.05 -30.64
CA SER A 351 -30.72 -6.96 -31.78
C SER A 351 -29.36 -7.11 -32.46
N ILE A 352 -29.28 -8.07 -33.38
CA ILE A 352 -28.19 -8.18 -34.35
C ILE A 352 -28.12 -6.86 -35.14
N THR A 353 -26.91 -6.34 -35.34
CA THR A 353 -26.67 -5.12 -36.12
C THR A 353 -25.43 -5.29 -36.98
N ARG A 354 -25.33 -4.49 -38.04
CA ARG A 354 -24.13 -4.38 -38.88
C ARG A 354 -23.43 -3.05 -38.73
N ASP A 355 -24.13 -2.03 -38.24
CA ASP A 355 -23.65 -0.64 -38.22
C ASP A 355 -23.20 -0.24 -36.83
N PHE A 356 -22.02 0.36 -36.73
CA PHE A 356 -21.43 0.83 -35.49
C PHE A 356 -20.94 2.27 -35.67
N GLN A 357 -21.47 3.17 -34.84
CA GLN A 357 -20.98 4.55 -34.73
C GLN A 357 -19.66 4.56 -33.99
N VAL A 358 -18.68 5.26 -34.54
CA VAL A 358 -17.32 5.36 -34.01
C VAL A 358 -16.88 6.82 -34.00
N PRO A 359 -15.95 7.22 -33.11
CA PRO A 359 -15.38 8.55 -33.12
C PRO A 359 -14.79 8.93 -34.47
N ARG A 360 -14.81 10.23 -34.79
CA ARG A 360 -14.47 10.72 -36.14
C ARG A 360 -13.05 10.34 -36.55
N TYR A 361 -12.90 9.78 -37.75
CA TYR A 361 -11.62 9.35 -38.33
C TYR A 361 -11.58 9.56 -39.84
N VAL A 362 -10.39 9.46 -40.44
CA VAL A 362 -10.23 9.65 -41.89
C VAL A 362 -10.40 8.31 -42.60
N ILE A 363 -11.44 8.18 -43.42
CA ILE A 363 -11.71 7.00 -44.26
C ILE A 363 -10.52 6.71 -45.17
N GLY A 364 -10.13 5.45 -45.31
CA GLY A 364 -9.09 4.96 -46.21
C GLY A 364 -7.67 5.26 -45.77
N SER A 365 -7.49 5.82 -44.57
CA SER A 365 -6.16 6.16 -44.03
C SER A 365 -5.48 5.00 -43.29
N ASN A 366 -6.14 3.83 -43.21
CA ASN A 366 -5.77 2.72 -42.29
C ASN A 366 -5.62 3.18 -40.83
N SER A 367 -6.30 4.26 -40.45
CA SER A 367 -6.23 4.79 -39.09
C SER A 367 -7.09 4.02 -38.11
N ALA A 368 -8.09 3.26 -38.56
CA ALA A 368 -9.00 2.50 -37.71
C ALA A 368 -8.72 0.98 -37.80
N GLU A 369 -8.51 0.35 -36.65
CA GLU A 369 -8.41 -1.09 -36.50
C GLU A 369 -9.66 -1.60 -35.78
N VAL A 370 -10.39 -2.51 -36.42
CA VAL A 370 -11.65 -3.08 -35.89
C VAL A 370 -11.42 -4.51 -35.43
N PHE A 371 -11.93 -4.85 -34.25
CA PHE A 371 -11.84 -6.16 -33.64
C PHE A 371 -13.24 -6.65 -33.25
N LEU A 372 -13.54 -7.93 -33.53
CA LEU A 372 -14.72 -8.64 -33.09
C LEU A 372 -14.30 -9.73 -32.09
N ASP A 373 -14.73 -9.62 -30.83
CA ASP A 373 -14.32 -10.49 -29.71
C ASP A 373 -12.79 -10.66 -29.57
N GLY A 374 -12.05 -9.60 -29.92
CA GLY A 374 -10.58 -9.58 -29.89
C GLY A 374 -9.91 -10.13 -31.15
N ILE A 375 -10.67 -10.63 -32.12
CA ILE A 375 -10.16 -11.03 -33.44
C ILE A 375 -10.16 -9.81 -34.35
N ARG A 376 -9.03 -9.50 -34.97
CA ARG A 376 -8.91 -8.40 -35.93
C ARG A 376 -9.71 -8.69 -37.19
N MET A 377 -10.49 -7.72 -37.63
CA MET A 377 -11.33 -7.77 -38.83
C MET A 377 -10.66 -7.01 -39.97
N ASP A 378 -10.80 -7.50 -41.20
CA ASP A 378 -10.17 -6.89 -42.37
C ASP A 378 -11.12 -5.89 -43.07
N VAL A 379 -10.57 -4.71 -43.40
CA VAL A 379 -11.31 -3.67 -44.13
C VAL A 379 -11.54 -4.08 -45.57
N GLY A 380 -12.76 -3.93 -46.07
CA GLY A 380 -13.17 -4.36 -47.40
C GLY A 380 -13.74 -5.78 -47.43
N ASP A 381 -13.25 -6.69 -46.58
CA ASP A 381 -13.68 -8.10 -46.54
C ASP A 381 -14.66 -8.38 -45.41
N ASP A 382 -14.35 -7.99 -44.17
CA ASP A 382 -15.21 -8.23 -43.00
C ASP A 382 -16.10 -7.02 -42.68
N TYR A 383 -15.58 -5.81 -42.88
CA TYR A 383 -16.32 -4.56 -42.68
C TYR A 383 -15.92 -3.50 -43.70
N ILE A 384 -16.76 -2.47 -43.86
CA ILE A 384 -16.49 -1.29 -44.68
C ILE A 384 -16.54 -0.04 -43.81
N GLU A 385 -15.68 0.93 -44.12
CA GLU A 385 -15.74 2.28 -43.59
C GLU A 385 -16.82 3.05 -44.37
N TYR A 386 -17.99 3.22 -43.76
CA TYR A 386 -19.16 3.78 -44.45
C TYR A 386 -19.16 5.31 -44.45
N SER A 387 -18.74 5.91 -43.33
CA SER A 387 -18.50 7.35 -43.20
C SER A 387 -17.35 7.60 -42.21
N ASP A 388 -16.97 8.87 -42.04
CA ASP A 388 -15.94 9.30 -41.09
C ASP A 388 -16.34 9.06 -39.62
N THR A 389 -17.56 8.61 -39.35
CA THR A 389 -18.04 8.24 -38.00
C THR A 389 -18.76 6.89 -37.96
N LEU A 390 -18.77 6.10 -39.03
CA LEU A 390 -19.54 4.85 -39.08
C LEU A 390 -18.77 3.74 -39.80
N ILE A 391 -18.72 2.57 -39.17
CA ILE A 391 -18.29 1.31 -39.80
C ILE A 391 -19.48 0.37 -39.97
N ARG A 392 -19.45 -0.43 -41.03
CA ARG A 392 -20.51 -1.41 -41.35
C ARG A 392 -19.91 -2.78 -41.63
N PHE A 393 -20.27 -3.79 -40.84
CA PHE A 393 -19.90 -5.18 -41.09
C PHE A 393 -20.65 -5.75 -42.31
N ARG A 394 -19.99 -6.65 -43.05
CA ARG A 394 -20.62 -7.34 -44.20
C ARG A 394 -21.54 -8.48 -43.77
N PHE A 395 -21.41 -8.95 -42.55
CA PHE A 395 -22.22 -9.98 -41.94
C PHE A 395 -22.93 -9.45 -40.69
N ASP A 396 -23.92 -10.22 -40.24
CA ASP A 396 -24.72 -9.93 -39.05
C ASP A 396 -23.91 -10.17 -37.77
N VAL A 397 -23.71 -9.12 -36.96
CA VAL A 397 -22.96 -9.23 -35.70
C VAL A 397 -23.92 -9.60 -34.55
N PRO A 398 -23.72 -10.75 -33.87
CA PRO A 398 -24.57 -11.17 -32.74
C PRO A 398 -24.55 -10.15 -31.60
N LYS A 399 -25.64 -10.05 -30.81
CA LYS A 399 -25.75 -9.05 -29.73
C LYS A 399 -24.73 -9.25 -28.59
N GLU A 400 -24.30 -10.49 -28.39
CA GLU A 400 -23.31 -10.90 -27.38
C GLU A 400 -21.86 -10.61 -27.79
N ALA A 401 -21.58 -10.34 -29.07
CA ALA A 401 -20.21 -10.13 -29.53
C ALA A 401 -19.67 -8.74 -29.13
N ARG A 402 -18.40 -8.63 -28.77
CA ARG A 402 -17.74 -7.35 -28.52
C ARG A 402 -17.21 -6.78 -29.82
N VAL A 403 -17.50 -5.51 -30.11
CA VAL A 403 -16.86 -4.79 -31.22
C VAL A 403 -15.98 -3.71 -30.63
N THR A 404 -14.69 -3.75 -30.91
CA THR A 404 -13.71 -2.75 -30.48
C THR A 404 -13.09 -2.08 -31.70
N VAL A 405 -12.99 -0.76 -31.68
CA VAL A 405 -12.38 0.05 -32.72
C VAL A 405 -11.31 0.91 -32.10
N ILE A 406 -10.10 0.78 -32.61
CA ILE A 406 -8.93 1.56 -32.19
C ILE A 406 -8.56 2.46 -33.35
N GLY A 407 -8.75 3.77 -33.19
CA GLY A 407 -8.52 4.75 -34.23
C GLY A 407 -7.38 5.70 -33.92
N ARG A 408 -6.60 6.08 -34.94
CA ARG A 408 -5.60 7.15 -34.89
C ARG A 408 -6.16 8.38 -35.61
N GLY A 409 -6.99 9.14 -34.90
CA GLY A 409 -7.76 10.27 -35.47
C GLY A 409 -7.17 11.62 -35.08
N SER A 410 -7.12 12.54 -36.04
CA SER A 410 -6.75 13.94 -35.83
C SER A 410 -7.91 14.69 -35.17
N VAL A 411 -7.81 15.03 -33.88
CA VAL A 411 -8.68 16.05 -33.27
C VAL A 411 -8.02 17.41 -33.48
N ILE A 412 -7.90 17.84 -34.74
CA ILE A 412 -7.59 19.23 -35.06
C ILE A 412 -8.91 20.00 -35.09
N ASN A 413 -9.23 20.64 -33.98
CA ASN A 413 -10.12 21.79 -33.94
C ASN A 413 -9.21 23.03 -33.81
N THR A 414 -8.55 23.45 -34.89
CA THR A 414 -7.60 24.59 -34.87
C THR A 414 -8.11 25.81 -35.63
N THR A 415 -9.35 26.21 -35.37
CA THR A 415 -9.72 27.62 -35.52
C THR A 415 -10.68 28.00 -34.41
N SER A 416 -10.12 28.37 -33.27
CA SER A 416 -10.85 29.09 -32.21
C SER A 416 -10.76 30.58 -32.52
N VAL A 417 -11.90 31.25 -32.67
CA VAL A 417 -12.00 32.71 -32.62
C VAL A 417 -12.38 33.08 -31.20
N THR A 418 -11.57 33.91 -30.55
CA THR A 418 -11.83 34.37 -29.19
C THR A 418 -12.24 35.83 -29.20
N ASP A 419 -13.44 36.13 -28.71
CA ASP A 419 -13.97 37.48 -28.54
C ASP A 419 -13.88 37.90 -27.07
N TYR A 420 -13.52 39.15 -26.81
CA TYR A 420 -13.40 39.70 -25.45
C TYR A 420 -14.31 40.92 -25.26
N THR A 421 -14.96 41.00 -24.10
CA THR A 421 -15.50 42.24 -23.56
C THR A 421 -14.69 42.64 -22.33
N TYR A 422 -14.68 43.93 -22.00
CA TYR A 422 -13.85 44.48 -20.93
C TYR A 422 -14.69 45.34 -19.99
N TYR A 423 -14.32 45.36 -18.71
CA TYR A 423 -14.82 46.33 -17.73
C TYR A 423 -14.28 47.74 -18.04
N PRO A 424 -14.88 48.82 -17.49
CA PRO A 424 -14.41 50.19 -17.71
C PRO A 424 -12.97 50.47 -17.28
N ASP A 425 -12.41 49.64 -16.38
CA ASP A 425 -11.01 49.71 -15.93
C ASP A 425 -10.03 48.97 -16.86
N GLY A 426 -10.52 48.41 -17.96
CA GLY A 426 -9.73 47.73 -18.99
C GLY A 426 -9.46 46.25 -18.71
N LYS A 427 -9.98 45.67 -17.61
CA LYS A 427 -9.86 44.24 -17.34
C LYS A 427 -10.86 43.43 -18.14
N VAL A 428 -10.49 42.20 -18.51
CA VAL A 428 -11.36 41.30 -19.26
C VAL A 428 -12.61 41.01 -18.44
N HIS A 429 -13.80 41.22 -19.00
CA HIS A 429 -15.07 40.90 -18.37
C HIS A 429 -15.60 39.54 -18.84
N ILE A 430 -15.69 39.34 -20.16
CA ILE A 430 -16.16 38.09 -20.77
C ILE A 430 -15.22 37.69 -21.89
N GLU A 431 -14.80 36.43 -21.90
CA GLU A 431 -14.11 35.77 -23.02
C GLU A 431 -15.07 34.75 -23.67
N LYS A 432 -15.34 34.89 -24.96
CA LYS A 432 -16.11 33.91 -25.74
C LYS A 432 -15.19 33.18 -26.69
N VAL A 433 -15.06 31.88 -26.50
CA VAL A 433 -14.27 31.01 -27.38
C VAL A 433 -15.22 30.29 -28.33
N ASN A 434 -15.10 30.57 -29.62
CA ASN A 434 -15.91 29.99 -30.69
C ASN A 434 -15.04 29.12 -31.60
N GLY A 435 -15.32 27.83 -31.67
CA GLY A 435 -14.52 26.86 -32.45
C GLY A 435 -13.62 26.01 -31.59
N GLY A 436 -13.89 24.70 -31.57
CA GLY A 436 -13.48 23.82 -30.46
C GLY A 436 -14.69 23.39 -29.63
N ILE A 437 -14.53 23.41 -28.32
CA ILE A 437 -15.65 23.41 -27.36
C ILE A 437 -16.04 24.87 -27.16
N ASN A 438 -17.22 25.25 -27.61
CA ASN A 438 -17.72 26.60 -27.42
C ASN A 438 -17.91 26.86 -25.92
N ARG A 439 -17.31 27.93 -25.41
CA ARG A 439 -17.40 28.31 -23.99
C ARG A 439 -17.40 29.81 -23.82
N THR A 440 -18.15 30.27 -22.82
CA THR A 440 -18.13 31.65 -22.34
C THR A 440 -17.50 31.66 -20.96
N ILE A 441 -16.46 32.45 -20.76
CA ILE A 441 -15.77 32.61 -19.48
C ILE A 441 -16.05 34.03 -18.99
N GLU A 442 -16.70 34.15 -17.84
CA GLU A 442 -16.90 35.43 -17.16
C GLU A 442 -15.91 35.58 -16.00
N TYR A 443 -15.30 36.76 -15.92
CA TYR A 443 -14.25 37.07 -14.94
C TYR A 443 -14.78 38.05 -13.90
N PHE A 444 -14.57 37.72 -12.63
CA PHE A 444 -14.97 38.51 -11.48
C PHE A 444 -13.74 38.92 -10.68
N TYR A 445 -13.61 40.21 -10.42
CA TYR A 445 -12.46 40.80 -9.73
C TYR A 445 -12.85 41.40 -8.39
N SER A 446 -11.94 41.34 -7.43
CA SER A 446 -12.05 42.00 -6.13
C SER A 446 -12.04 43.52 -6.26
N MET A 447 -12.40 44.22 -5.18
CA MET A 447 -12.25 45.68 -5.10
C MET A 447 -10.79 46.15 -5.25
N ASP A 448 -9.83 45.33 -4.83
CA ASP A 448 -8.39 45.57 -5.00
C ASP A 448 -7.90 45.22 -6.42
N GLY A 449 -8.80 44.70 -7.25
CA GLY A 449 -8.57 44.47 -8.66
C GLY A 449 -7.96 43.11 -9.01
N ASN A 450 -7.88 42.19 -8.06
CA ASN A 450 -7.38 40.82 -8.27
C ASN A 450 -8.49 39.91 -8.82
N LEU A 451 -8.14 38.93 -9.66
CA LEU A 451 -9.10 37.93 -10.12
C LEU A 451 -9.53 37.02 -8.96
N GLU A 452 -10.82 37.02 -8.64
CA GLU A 452 -11.43 36.25 -7.55
C GLU A 452 -12.19 35.03 -8.06
N ARG A 453 -12.87 35.15 -9.21
CA ARG A 453 -13.66 34.04 -9.74
C ARG A 453 -13.71 34.05 -11.25
N GLN A 454 -13.74 32.87 -11.84
CA GLN A 454 -14.07 32.63 -13.22
C GLN A 454 -15.29 31.71 -13.28
N GLU A 455 -16.28 32.06 -14.07
CA GLU A 455 -17.41 31.18 -14.39
C GLU A 455 -17.32 30.78 -15.86
N ILE A 456 -17.17 29.48 -16.10
CA ILE A 456 -17.04 28.89 -17.43
C ILE A 456 -18.36 28.21 -17.76
N THR A 457 -19.07 28.78 -18.71
CA THR A 457 -20.29 28.19 -19.29
C THR A 457 -19.93 27.49 -20.60
N GLU A 458 -20.03 26.17 -20.63
CA GLU A 458 -19.84 25.36 -21.84
C GLU A 458 -21.10 25.35 -22.71
N SER A 459 -20.97 25.00 -23.99
CA SER A 459 -22.09 24.98 -24.96
C SER A 459 -23.27 24.06 -24.62
N ASN A 460 -23.06 23.10 -23.72
CA ASN A 460 -24.10 22.21 -23.19
C ASN A 460 -24.86 22.83 -21.99
N GLY A 461 -24.55 24.06 -21.60
CA GLY A 461 -25.14 24.75 -20.45
C GLY A 461 -24.51 24.37 -19.11
N LEU A 462 -23.48 23.51 -19.10
CA LEU A 462 -22.74 23.17 -17.88
C LEU A 462 -21.93 24.40 -17.43
N ILE A 463 -22.07 24.76 -16.17
CA ILE A 463 -21.33 25.85 -15.54
C ILE A 463 -20.27 25.24 -14.63
N LYS A 464 -19.02 25.68 -14.79
CA LYS A 464 -17.89 25.38 -13.91
C LYS A 464 -17.40 26.68 -13.30
N SER A 465 -17.12 26.69 -12.00
CA SER A 465 -16.50 27.84 -11.35
C SER A 465 -15.06 27.53 -10.93
N ILE A 466 -14.20 28.53 -11.05
CA ILE A 466 -12.86 28.53 -10.48
C ILE A 466 -12.78 29.76 -9.57
N GLU A 467 -12.66 29.55 -8.27
CA GLU A 467 -12.52 30.63 -7.28
C GLU A 467 -11.10 30.69 -6.73
N TYR A 468 -10.57 31.89 -6.54
CA TYR A 468 -9.22 32.13 -6.06
C TYR A 468 -9.30 32.79 -4.69
N GLN A 469 -8.87 32.07 -3.65
CA GLN A 469 -8.68 32.65 -2.33
C GLN A 469 -7.25 33.13 -2.16
N ARG A 470 -7.12 34.35 -1.65
CA ARG A 470 -5.85 35.06 -1.55
C ARG A 470 -5.55 35.47 -0.12
N ASP A 471 -4.27 35.68 0.16
CA ASP A 471 -3.84 36.23 1.45
C ASP A 471 -4.03 37.76 1.51
N LEU A 472 -3.70 38.35 2.66
CA LEU A 472 -3.75 39.80 2.88
C LEU A 472 -2.76 40.60 2.00
N THR A 473 -1.85 39.92 1.28
CA THR A 473 -0.90 40.54 0.35
C THR A 473 -1.32 40.40 -1.12
N GLY A 474 -2.44 39.71 -1.39
CA GLY A 474 -3.00 39.49 -2.73
C GLY A 474 -2.48 38.24 -3.45
N LYS A 475 -1.64 37.41 -2.82
CA LYS A 475 -1.14 36.15 -3.41
C LYS A 475 -2.18 35.04 -3.33
N VAL A 476 -2.22 34.15 -4.32
CA VAL A 476 -3.19 33.03 -4.34
C VAL A 476 -2.75 31.98 -3.33
N LEU A 477 -3.58 31.72 -2.33
CA LEU A 477 -3.41 30.64 -1.34
C LEU A 477 -4.00 29.33 -1.86
N ARG A 478 -5.22 29.40 -2.41
CA ARG A 478 -5.89 28.23 -2.97
C ARG A 478 -6.81 28.61 -4.12
N GLU A 479 -6.91 27.70 -5.07
CA GLU A 479 -7.86 27.67 -6.16
C GLU A 479 -8.93 26.63 -5.84
N ILE A 480 -10.20 27.00 -5.96
CA ILE A 480 -11.33 26.10 -5.73
C ILE A 480 -12.00 25.87 -7.07
N ASN A 481 -11.77 24.69 -7.66
CA ASN A 481 -12.32 24.33 -8.96
C ASN A 481 -13.53 23.43 -8.76
N ASN A 482 -14.72 23.99 -9.01
CA ASN A 482 -16.00 23.30 -8.90
C ASN A 482 -16.22 22.63 -7.52
N GLY A 483 -15.74 23.29 -6.45
CA GLY A 483 -15.81 22.82 -5.07
C GLY A 483 -14.64 21.94 -4.61
N ALA A 484 -13.75 21.52 -5.51
CA ALA A 484 -12.51 20.85 -5.15
C ALA A 484 -11.39 21.87 -4.87
N GLU A 485 -10.73 21.74 -3.72
CA GLU A 485 -9.71 22.70 -3.27
C GLU A 485 -8.31 22.27 -3.74
N TYR A 486 -7.61 23.18 -4.41
CA TYR A 486 -6.25 23.04 -4.91
C TYR A 486 -5.37 24.14 -4.30
N PHE A 487 -4.41 23.76 -3.47
CA PHE A 487 -3.52 24.71 -2.82
C PHE A 487 -2.41 25.14 -3.80
N VAL A 488 -2.28 26.44 -4.02
CA VAL A 488 -1.35 26.98 -5.02
C VAL A 488 0.00 27.24 -4.35
N LEU A 489 1.03 26.49 -4.77
CA LEU A 489 2.41 26.67 -4.30
C LEU A 489 3.06 27.82 -5.07
N GLN A 490 2.85 29.07 -4.65
CA GLN A 490 3.56 30.21 -5.24
C GLN A 490 4.89 30.46 -4.51
N GLY A 491 6.01 30.21 -5.21
CA GLY A 491 7.33 30.66 -4.77
C GLY A 491 7.38 32.18 -4.72
N GLY A 492 7.51 32.76 -3.53
CA GLY A 492 7.69 34.19 -3.33
C GLY A 492 9.16 34.58 -3.32
N ASP A 493 9.47 35.80 -3.80
CA ASP A 493 10.81 36.39 -3.87
C ASP A 493 11.48 36.70 -2.52
N THR A 494 10.82 36.37 -1.41
CA THR A 494 11.37 36.49 -0.05
C THR A 494 11.08 35.20 0.69
N PHE A 495 12.12 34.41 0.92
CA PHE A 495 12.10 33.27 1.84
C PHE A 495 11.91 33.81 3.27
N ASP A 496 10.66 33.95 3.69
CA ASP A 496 10.27 34.12 5.09
C ASP A 496 9.79 32.75 5.60
N ASP A 497 10.52 32.20 6.58
CA ASP A 497 10.27 30.93 7.27
C ASP A 497 8.84 30.75 7.79
N THR A 498 8.07 31.83 7.90
CA THR A 498 6.67 31.79 8.32
C THR A 498 5.79 30.99 7.36
N ASP A 499 6.10 30.98 6.07
CA ASP A 499 5.29 30.31 5.04
C ASP A 499 5.53 28.79 5.00
N ILE A 500 6.77 28.37 5.32
CA ILE A 500 7.13 26.94 5.44
C ILE A 500 6.61 26.37 6.77
N ARG A 501 6.68 27.12 7.88
CA ARG A 501 6.08 26.70 9.16
C ARG A 501 4.56 26.52 9.08
N ARG A 502 3.84 27.45 8.44
CA ARG A 502 2.38 27.29 8.21
C ARG A 502 2.07 26.12 7.28
N ARG A 503 2.96 25.84 6.31
CA ARG A 503 2.87 24.67 5.40
C ARG A 503 2.99 23.34 6.14
N ILE A 504 3.84 23.27 7.16
CA ILE A 504 4.10 22.05 7.94
C ILE A 504 2.99 21.84 8.98
N ASP A 505 2.62 22.86 9.77
CA ASP A 505 1.53 22.79 10.76
C ASP A 505 0.18 22.35 10.15
N PHE A 506 -0.05 22.65 8.86
CA PHE A 506 -1.28 22.26 8.15
C PHE A 506 -1.21 20.84 7.55
N LEU A 507 -0.01 20.35 7.21
CA LEU A 507 0.21 19.00 6.67
C LEU A 507 0.32 17.92 7.77
N GLU A 508 0.63 18.31 9.01
CA GLU A 508 0.70 17.44 10.19
C GLU A 508 -0.67 16.91 10.67
N GLY A 509 -1.77 17.30 10.03
CA GLY A 509 -3.12 16.81 10.34
C GLY A 509 -3.41 15.35 9.97
N SER A 510 -2.51 14.63 9.30
CA SER A 510 -2.73 13.23 8.91
C SER A 510 -1.55 12.30 9.23
N ALA A 511 -1.61 11.70 10.42
CA ALA A 511 -1.20 10.33 10.74
C ALA A 511 0.25 9.89 10.39
N LEU A 512 1.25 10.55 10.99
CA LEU A 512 2.52 9.98 11.51
C LEU A 512 3.38 11.17 11.98
N GLU A 513 3.46 11.41 13.29
CA GLU A 513 4.33 12.46 13.84
C GLU A 513 5.80 12.03 13.66
N LEU A 514 6.55 12.77 12.84
CA LEU A 514 7.98 12.63 12.61
C LEU A 514 8.63 14.00 12.85
N ASP A 515 9.74 14.05 13.59
CA ASP A 515 10.47 15.29 13.84
C ASP A 515 11.60 15.42 12.82
N VAL A 516 11.60 16.48 12.00
CA VAL A 516 12.59 16.71 10.95
C VAL A 516 13.44 17.92 11.29
N VAL A 517 14.75 17.70 11.46
CA VAL A 517 15.73 18.71 11.83
C VAL A 517 16.66 18.97 10.66
N TYR A 518 16.77 20.25 10.25
CA TYR A 518 17.74 20.70 9.26
C TYR A 518 18.90 21.41 9.94
N ASN A 519 20.13 20.97 9.65
CA ASN A 519 21.35 21.67 10.02
C ASN A 519 21.91 22.40 8.79
N TYR A 520 22.52 23.55 9.02
CA TYR A 520 22.98 24.43 7.96
C TYR A 520 24.43 24.85 8.18
N TYR A 521 25.16 24.99 7.07
CA TYR A 521 26.42 25.71 7.05
C TYR A 521 26.18 27.21 7.26
N SER A 522 27.24 27.93 7.64
CA SER A 522 27.15 29.38 7.92
C SER A 522 26.76 30.25 6.72
N ASN A 523 26.84 29.69 5.50
CA ASN A 523 26.42 30.33 4.26
C ASN A 523 24.93 30.04 3.91
N GLY A 524 24.22 29.27 4.73
CA GLY A 524 22.81 28.92 4.52
C GLY A 524 22.57 27.64 3.71
N ASP A 525 23.63 26.98 3.22
CA ASP A 525 23.50 25.67 2.57
C ASP A 525 23.15 24.59 3.60
N ILE A 526 22.34 23.61 3.21
CA ILE A 526 21.89 22.52 4.10
C ILE A 526 23.06 21.56 4.35
N GLU A 527 23.56 21.49 5.58
CA GLU A 527 24.58 20.53 5.97
C GLU A 527 23.99 19.12 6.14
N SER A 528 22.87 19.00 6.86
CA SER A 528 22.16 17.74 7.02
C SER A 528 20.65 17.89 7.21
N GLU A 529 19.91 16.89 6.76
CA GLU A 529 18.51 16.63 7.08
C GLU A 529 18.44 15.38 7.96
N GLU A 530 17.87 15.50 9.15
CA GLU A 530 17.79 14.44 10.15
C GLU A 530 16.33 14.20 10.53
N VAL A 531 15.89 12.95 10.44
CA VAL A 531 14.52 12.54 10.77
C VAL A 531 14.55 11.72 12.05
N TYR A 532 13.78 12.13 13.05
CA TYR A 532 13.68 11.51 14.35
C TYR A 532 12.27 10.96 14.61
N SER A 533 12.20 9.93 15.46
CA SER A 533 10.93 9.52 16.08
C SER A 533 10.52 10.50 17.17
N VAL A 534 9.21 10.72 17.32
CA VAL A 534 8.62 11.67 18.30
C VAL A 534 8.42 11.03 19.69
N ASN A 535 9.11 9.91 19.95
CA ASN A 535 9.06 9.22 21.24
C ASN A 535 9.78 10.03 22.34
N ALA A 536 9.48 9.74 23.61
CA ALA A 536 10.13 10.40 24.76
C ALA A 536 11.67 10.37 24.74
N THR A 537 12.26 9.44 23.98
CA THR A 537 13.67 9.46 23.58
C THR A 537 13.74 9.43 22.05
N PRO A 538 14.00 10.57 21.38
CA PRO A 538 14.05 10.63 19.92
C PRO A 538 15.14 9.71 19.35
N GLN A 539 14.76 8.84 18.42
CA GLN A 539 15.69 7.98 17.69
C GLN A 539 15.89 8.50 16.28
N LEU A 540 17.15 8.64 15.83
CA LEU A 540 17.47 9.03 14.46
C LEU A 540 17.08 7.90 13.50
N LEU A 541 16.10 8.15 12.64
CA LEU A 541 15.57 7.21 11.66
C LEU A 541 16.31 7.33 10.31
N LYS A 542 16.63 8.57 9.92
CA LYS A 542 17.26 8.89 8.63
C LYS A 542 18.16 10.10 8.80
N ARG A 543 19.34 10.07 8.19
CA ARG A 543 20.19 11.26 8.01
C ARG A 543 20.61 11.38 6.56
N THR A 544 20.42 12.55 5.98
CA THR A 544 20.95 12.91 4.66
C THR A 544 21.93 14.05 4.85
N SER A 545 23.21 13.85 4.55
CA SER A 545 24.25 14.90 4.65
C SER A 545 24.68 15.37 3.27
N PHE A 546 24.91 16.67 3.12
CA PHE A 546 25.31 17.27 1.85
C PHE A 546 26.66 17.99 1.98
N THR A 547 27.42 17.99 0.89
CA THR A 547 28.55 18.92 0.72
C THR A 547 28.42 19.61 -0.62
N TYR A 548 28.99 20.80 -0.73
CA TYR A 548 28.81 21.66 -1.89
C TYR A 548 30.14 22.02 -2.55
N ASN A 549 30.08 22.29 -3.84
CA ASN A 549 31.14 22.96 -4.58
C ASN A 549 31.12 24.45 -4.26
N THR A 550 32.17 25.18 -4.63
CA THR A 550 32.29 26.63 -4.37
C THR A 550 31.25 27.47 -5.10
N ASP A 551 30.58 26.91 -6.11
CA ASP A 551 29.49 27.54 -6.87
C ASP A 551 28.09 27.25 -6.28
N GLY A 552 28.02 26.54 -5.15
CA GLY A 552 26.78 26.17 -4.48
C GLY A 552 26.10 24.91 -5.04
N THR A 553 26.69 24.24 -6.05
CA THR A 553 26.16 22.96 -6.53
C THR A 553 26.48 21.83 -5.54
N VAL A 554 25.58 20.85 -5.41
CA VAL A 554 25.77 19.71 -4.48
C VAL A 554 26.90 18.82 -4.97
N LYS A 555 28.02 18.80 -4.25
CA LYS A 555 29.17 17.96 -4.55
C LYS A 555 28.97 16.51 -4.15
N THR A 556 28.44 16.29 -2.94
CA THR A 556 28.12 14.94 -2.46
C THR A 556 26.84 14.91 -1.64
N GLU A 557 26.11 13.80 -1.74
CA GLU A 557 24.96 13.48 -0.88
C GLU A 557 25.23 12.12 -0.22
N THR A 558 25.10 12.04 1.10
CA THR A 558 25.22 10.80 1.86
C THR A 558 23.92 10.53 2.60
N LEU A 559 23.18 9.52 2.18
CA LEU A 559 21.97 9.05 2.84
C LEU A 559 22.32 7.87 3.75
N ILE A 560 21.89 7.92 5.00
CA ILE A 560 22.00 6.84 6.00
C ILE A 560 20.60 6.54 6.51
N TYR A 561 20.18 5.29 6.38
CA TYR A 561 18.88 4.79 6.83
C TYR A 561 19.06 3.36 7.37
N ASP A 562 18.68 3.12 8.62
CA ASP A 562 18.71 1.80 9.26
C ASP A 562 20.07 1.07 9.14
N GLY A 563 21.16 1.77 9.49
CA GLY A 563 22.54 1.23 9.44
C GLY A 563 23.09 0.98 8.03
N ARG A 564 22.35 1.32 6.97
CA ARG A 564 22.77 1.19 5.58
C ARG A 564 22.86 2.56 4.93
N GLY A 565 23.93 2.80 4.18
CA GLY A 565 24.18 4.09 3.57
C GLY A 565 24.37 4.03 2.06
N VAL A 566 24.02 5.13 1.39
CA VAL A 566 24.34 5.39 0.00
C VAL A 566 25.05 6.73 -0.09
N HIS A 567 26.23 6.75 -0.70
CA HIS A 567 26.98 7.96 -1.00
C HIS A 567 26.94 8.22 -2.50
N LYS A 568 26.52 9.43 -2.86
CA LYS A 568 26.50 9.94 -4.24
C LYS A 568 27.49 11.09 -4.34
N ALA A 569 28.33 11.06 -5.37
CA ALA A 569 29.18 12.17 -5.75
C ALA A 569 28.77 12.67 -7.15
N PHE A 570 28.54 13.97 -7.27
CA PHE A 570 28.06 14.60 -8.50
C PHE A 570 29.20 15.34 -9.19
N GLU A 571 29.39 15.07 -10.48
CA GLU A 571 30.32 15.80 -11.35
C GLU A 571 29.52 16.64 -12.33
N TYR A 572 29.83 17.93 -12.41
CA TYR A 572 29.17 18.89 -13.26
C TYR A 572 30.05 19.30 -14.44
N ASP A 573 29.44 19.69 -15.55
CA ASP A 573 30.13 20.37 -16.64
C ASP A 573 30.29 21.88 -16.35
N ALA A 574 30.97 22.61 -17.25
CA ALA A 574 31.29 24.03 -17.04
C ALA A 574 30.07 24.97 -17.06
N ILE A 575 28.87 24.47 -17.41
CA ILE A 575 27.62 25.24 -17.45
C ILE A 575 26.62 24.77 -16.39
N GLY A 576 27.03 23.88 -15.49
CA GLY A 576 26.24 23.44 -14.33
C GLY A 576 25.35 22.23 -14.60
N ASN A 577 25.45 21.54 -15.74
CA ASN A 577 24.73 20.29 -15.94
C ASN A 577 25.46 19.12 -15.26
N ILE A 578 24.70 18.17 -14.72
CA ILE A 578 25.27 16.93 -14.18
C ILE A 578 25.83 16.09 -15.32
N LYS A 579 27.15 15.92 -15.33
CA LYS A 579 27.88 15.08 -16.28
C LYS A 579 27.90 13.62 -15.83
N GLN A 580 28.05 13.37 -14.53
CA GLN A 580 28.13 12.03 -13.97
C GLN A 580 27.69 12.01 -12.50
N VAL A 581 27.03 10.93 -12.09
CA VAL A 581 26.78 10.62 -10.67
C VAL A 581 27.46 9.30 -10.32
N LYS A 582 28.36 9.32 -9.34
CA LYS A 582 29.03 8.13 -8.81
C LYS A 582 28.34 7.71 -7.52
N ILE A 583 27.72 6.53 -7.55
CA ILE A 583 26.97 5.98 -6.40
C ILE A 583 27.77 4.84 -5.79
N ARG A 584 27.96 4.86 -4.46
CA ARG A 584 28.59 3.80 -3.69
C ARG A 584 27.73 3.44 -2.49
N LYS A 585 27.61 2.13 -2.21
CA LYS A 585 27.06 1.67 -0.94
C LYS A 585 28.07 1.96 0.17
N VAL A 586 27.58 2.52 1.27
CA VAL A 586 28.34 2.74 2.49
C VAL A 586 27.75 1.78 3.53
N VAL A 587 28.59 0.91 4.08
CA VAL A 587 28.22 0.10 5.24
C VAL A 587 28.79 0.83 6.45
N ILE A 588 27.95 1.16 7.42
CA ILE A 588 28.33 1.86 8.64
C ILE A 588 28.22 0.89 9.80
#